data_AF-A0AA38YS40-F1
#
_entry.id   AF-A0AA38YS40-F1
#
_cell.length_a   1.000
_cell.length_b   1.000
_cell.length_c   1.000
_cell.angle_alpha   90.00
_cell.angle_beta   90.00
_cell.angle_gamma   90.00
#
_symmetry.space_group_name_H-M   'P 1'
#
loop_
_entity.id
_entity.type
_entity.pdbx_description
1 polymer ?
#
loop_
_entity_poly.entity_id
_entity_poly.type
_entity_poly.pdbx_seq_one_letter_code
_entity_poly.pdbx_strand_id
1 'polypeptide(L)'
;MNIRLKKLRSLINMDLNNVLMVGICGIGGIGKTTIAKALYNVISYQFKGASFLANVREKSKDDVGLLRLQQLLNDIQKRKNRQISNVHEGMNAIKKVLSLKRVLVVLDDVDNCIQVENLVGKRD
;
A
#
# COMPACT_ATOMS: atom_id res chain seq x y z
N MET A 1 -16.81 -16.07 -6.05
CA MET A 1 -15.76 -15.40 -5.25
C MET A 1 -14.88 -16.46 -4.57
N ASN A 2 -13.58 -16.50 -4.89
CA ASN A 2 -12.58 -17.48 -4.40
C ASN A 2 -12.55 -17.54 -2.86
N ILE A 3 -12.47 -18.74 -2.27
CA ILE A 3 -12.43 -18.96 -0.80
C ILE A 3 -11.33 -18.14 -0.13
N ARG A 4 -10.15 -18.06 -0.75
CA ARG A 4 -9.02 -17.29 -0.23
C ARG A 4 -9.32 -15.78 -0.23
N LEU A 5 -10.04 -15.27 -1.24
CA LEU A 5 -10.48 -13.87 -1.28
C LEU A 5 -11.54 -13.57 -0.22
N LYS A 6 -12.47 -14.50 0.05
CA LYS A 6 -13.43 -14.36 1.14
C LYS A 6 -12.72 -14.26 2.50
N LYS A 7 -11.74 -15.13 2.75
CA LYS A 7 -10.92 -15.10 3.96
C LYS A 7 -10.17 -13.77 4.13
N LEU A 8 -9.49 -13.31 3.07
CA LEU A 8 -8.80 -12.02 3.07
C LEU A 8 -9.74 -10.84 3.32
N ARG A 9 -10.92 -10.83 2.69
CA ARG A 9 -11.91 -9.78 2.92
C ARG A 9 -12.43 -9.78 4.36
N SER A 10 -12.63 -10.96 4.96
CA SER A 10 -13.03 -11.08 6.37
C SER A 10 -11.94 -10.60 7.33
N LEU A 11 -10.65 -10.80 7.00
CA LEU A 11 -9.53 -10.28 7.79
C LEU A 11 -9.46 -8.76 7.74
N ILE A 12 -9.80 -8.16 6.60
CA ILE A 12 -9.77 -6.70 6.37
C ILE A 12 -10.99 -6.01 7.01
N ASN A 13 -11.47 -6.49 8.17
CA ASN A 13 -12.72 -6.06 8.82
C ASN A 13 -13.00 -4.55 8.62
N MET A 14 -13.94 -4.27 7.72
CA MET A 14 -14.10 -2.94 7.16
C MET A 14 -14.86 -2.00 8.10
N ASP A 15 -15.37 -2.50 9.20
CA ASP A 15 -16.17 -1.73 10.14
C ASP A 15 -15.32 -1.16 11.28
N LEU A 16 -14.04 -1.55 11.36
CA LEU A 16 -13.09 -1.00 12.33
C LEU A 16 -12.43 0.27 11.77
N ASN A 17 -12.50 1.36 12.52
CA ASN A 17 -11.80 2.62 12.21
C ASN A 17 -10.30 2.59 12.56
N ASN A 18 -9.71 1.41 12.74
CA ASN A 18 -8.32 1.23 13.13
C ASN A 18 -7.41 0.99 11.92
N VAL A 19 -6.12 1.32 12.06
CA VAL A 19 -5.10 0.94 11.09
C VAL A 19 -4.93 -0.57 11.14
N LEU A 20 -5.12 -1.27 10.01
CA LEU A 20 -4.93 -2.71 9.89
C LEU A 20 -3.81 -3.02 8.89
N MET A 21 -2.89 -3.90 9.29
CA MET A 21 -1.86 -4.46 8.40
C MET A 21 -2.06 -5.97 8.31
N VAL A 22 -2.08 -6.50 7.09
CA VAL A 22 -2.23 -7.94 6.81
C VAL A 22 -1.07 -8.39 5.91
N GLY A 23 -0.31 -9.37 6.38
CA GLY A 23 0.75 -10.01 5.59
C GLY A 23 0.23 -11.19 4.77
N ILE A 24 0.66 -11.31 3.51
CA ILE A 24 0.42 -12.48 2.65
C ILE A 24 1.76 -13.15 2.39
N CYS A 25 2.01 -14.30 3.02
CA CYS A 25 3.24 -15.06 2.88
C CYS A 25 2.98 -16.47 2.30
N GLY A 26 4.04 -17.11 1.79
CA GLY A 26 3.97 -18.44 1.18
C GLY A 26 5.04 -18.64 0.11
N ILE A 27 5.17 -19.87 -0.39
CA ILE A 27 6.17 -20.26 -1.38
C ILE A 27 6.09 -19.45 -2.68
N GLY A 28 7.17 -19.47 -3.46
CA GLY A 28 7.21 -18.89 -4.81
C GLY A 28 6.15 -19.50 -5.71
N GLY A 29 5.58 -18.72 -6.63
CA GLY A 29 4.61 -19.21 -7.63
C GLY A 29 3.19 -19.53 -7.12
N ILE A 30 2.91 -19.50 -5.82
CA ILE A 30 1.60 -19.89 -5.26
C ILE A 30 0.44 -18.90 -5.54
N GLY A 31 0.74 -17.77 -6.19
CA GLY A 31 -0.26 -16.75 -6.58
C GLY A 31 -0.55 -15.66 -5.56
N LYS A 32 0.41 -15.30 -4.68
CA LYS A 32 0.27 -14.24 -3.66
C LYS A 32 -0.09 -12.88 -4.28
N THR A 33 0.68 -12.45 -5.27
CA THR A 33 0.44 -11.21 -6.01
C THR A 33 -0.93 -11.23 -6.70
N THR A 34 -1.29 -12.36 -7.30
CA THR A 34 -2.58 -12.54 -7.97
C THR A 34 -3.74 -12.33 -7.02
N ILE A 35 -3.69 -12.92 -5.82
CA ILE A 35 -4.78 -12.77 -4.86
C ILE A 35 -4.82 -11.36 -4.25
N ALA A 36 -3.67 -10.76 -3.97
CA ALA A 36 -3.60 -9.37 -3.47
C ALA A 36 -4.20 -8.39 -4.49
N LYS A 37 -3.87 -8.56 -5.78
CA LYS A 37 -4.41 -7.73 -6.87
C LYS A 37 -5.90 -7.94 -7.09
N ALA A 38 -6.37 -9.18 -7.07
CA ALA A 38 -7.79 -9.48 -7.17
C ALA A 38 -8.59 -8.86 -6.01
N LEU A 39 -8.06 -8.90 -4.79
CA LEU A 39 -8.67 -8.24 -3.64
C LEU A 39 -8.70 -6.72 -3.80
N TYR A 40 -7.56 -6.12 -4.16
CA TYR A 40 -7.43 -4.68 -4.41
C TYR A 40 -8.49 -4.18 -5.39
N ASN A 41 -8.67 -4.88 -6.51
CA ASN A 41 -9.68 -4.52 -7.51
C ASN A 41 -11.11 -4.57 -6.96
N VAL A 42 -11.39 -5.49 -6.03
CA VAL A 42 -12.73 -5.68 -5.45
C VAL A 42 -13.03 -4.69 -4.32
N ILE A 43 -12.04 -4.20 -3.59
CA ILE A 43 -12.30 -3.40 -2.38
C ILE A 43 -11.79 -1.96 -2.46
N SER A 44 -10.92 -1.61 -3.41
CA SER A 44 -10.31 -0.27 -3.51
C SER A 44 -11.33 0.87 -3.57
N TYR A 45 -12.47 0.67 -4.25
CA TYR A 45 -13.53 1.68 -4.38
C TYR A 45 -14.19 2.04 -3.04
N GLN A 46 -14.06 1.19 -2.02
CA GLN A 46 -14.64 1.40 -0.69
C GLN A 46 -13.77 2.32 0.19
N PHE A 47 -12.58 2.69 -0.30
CA PHE A 47 -11.64 3.57 0.37
C PHE A 47 -11.60 4.95 -0.30
N LYS A 48 -11.29 6.00 0.47
CA LYS A 48 -11.20 7.37 -0.05
C LYS A 48 -9.97 7.57 -0.94
N GLY A 49 -8.98 6.69 -0.84
CA GLY A 49 -7.88 6.55 -1.77
C GLY A 49 -7.29 5.15 -1.71
N ALA A 50 -6.68 4.70 -2.79
CA ALA A 50 -6.11 3.37 -2.89
C ALA A 50 -4.86 3.38 -3.77
N SER A 51 -3.85 2.60 -3.43
CA SER A 51 -2.60 2.48 -4.19
C SER A 51 -2.10 1.03 -4.20
N PHE A 52 -1.64 0.57 -5.36
CA PHE A 52 -0.99 -0.74 -5.53
C PHE A 52 0.45 -0.53 -5.97
N LEU A 53 1.39 -0.77 -5.06
CA LEU A 53 2.83 -0.65 -5.31
C LEU A 53 3.40 -2.04 -5.62
N ALA A 54 3.51 -2.36 -6.92
CA ALA A 54 4.08 -3.63 -7.42
C ALA A 54 5.60 -3.65 -7.36
N ASN A 55 6.23 -4.81 -7.11
CA ASN A 55 7.69 -5.01 -7.10
C ASN A 55 8.42 -4.03 -6.17
N VAL A 56 8.08 -4.02 -4.88
CA VAL A 56 8.71 -3.14 -3.89
C VAL A 56 10.19 -3.50 -3.69
N ARG A 57 10.50 -4.81 -3.67
CA ARG A 57 11.86 -5.36 -3.52
C ARG A 57 12.88 -4.80 -4.49
N GLU A 58 12.58 -4.81 -5.78
CA GLU A 58 13.52 -4.42 -6.84
C GLU A 58 13.81 -2.92 -6.85
N LYS A 59 12.99 -2.13 -6.15
CA LYS A 59 12.78 -0.70 -6.36
C LYS A 59 13.05 0.11 -5.09
N SER A 60 13.99 -0.34 -4.26
CA SER A 60 14.36 0.33 -3.00
C SER A 60 15.76 0.98 -3.03
N LYS A 61 16.36 1.18 -4.21
CA LYS A 61 17.58 2.01 -4.37
C LYS A 61 17.18 3.49 -4.42
N ASP A 62 17.98 4.39 -3.85
CA ASP A 62 17.58 5.73 -3.35
C ASP A 62 16.66 6.59 -4.25
N ASP A 63 16.83 6.60 -5.58
CA ASP A 63 15.94 7.33 -6.50
C ASP A 63 14.52 6.76 -6.61
N VAL A 64 14.39 5.46 -6.34
CA VAL A 64 13.14 4.74 -6.53
C VAL A 64 12.21 4.93 -5.32
N GLY A 65 12.76 5.22 -4.13
CA GLY A 65 11.97 5.60 -2.96
C GLY A 65 11.09 6.82 -3.21
N LEU A 66 11.68 7.89 -3.78
CA LEU A 66 10.94 9.12 -4.11
C LEU A 66 9.81 8.85 -5.12
N LEU A 67 10.09 8.09 -6.17
CA LEU A 67 9.09 7.73 -7.18
C LEU A 67 7.91 6.95 -6.57
N ARG A 68 8.17 6.08 -5.58
CA ARG A 68 7.10 5.36 -4.88
C ARG A 68 6.28 6.26 -3.99
N LEU A 69 6.91 7.16 -3.26
CA LEU A 69 6.18 8.12 -2.43
C LEU A 69 5.30 9.03 -3.30
N GLN A 70 5.81 9.45 -4.47
CA GLN A 70 5.06 10.23 -5.44
C GLN A 70 3.89 9.44 -6.04
N GLN A 71 4.11 8.18 -6.44
CA GLN A 71 3.06 7.29 -6.92
C GLN A 71 1.96 7.14 -5.86
N LEU A 72 2.35 6.79 -4.62
CA LEU A 72 1.43 6.61 -3.50
C LEU A 72 0.59 7.86 -3.24
N LEU A 73 1.22 9.04 -3.24
CA LEU A 73 0.51 10.31 -3.06
C LEU A 73 -0.48 10.59 -4.18
N ASN A 74 -0.08 10.41 -5.44
CA ASN A 74 -0.93 10.67 -6.60
C ASN A 74 -2.13 9.70 -6.62
N ASP A 75 -1.88 8.41 -6.36
CA ASP A 75 -2.90 7.36 -6.31
C ASP A 75 -3.94 7.65 -5.20
N ILE A 76 -3.49 8.03 -4.00
CA ILE A 76 -4.39 8.31 -2.88
C ILE A 76 -5.13 9.64 -3.03
N GLN A 77 -4.45 10.70 -3.49
CA GLN A 77 -5.07 12.02 -3.60
C GLN A 77 -5.98 12.15 -4.81
N LYS A 78 -5.90 11.23 -5.79
CA LYS A 78 -6.55 11.35 -7.10
C LYS A 78 -6.21 12.67 -7.80
N ARG A 79 -5.07 13.27 -7.46
CA ARG A 79 -4.53 14.48 -8.09
C ARG A 79 -3.36 14.04 -8.94
N LYS A 80 -3.38 14.40 -10.22
CA LYS A 80 -2.22 14.24 -11.08
C LYS A 80 -1.22 15.36 -10.75
N ASN A 81 0.07 15.04 -10.72
CA ASN A 81 1.19 15.99 -10.71
C ASN A 81 1.58 16.62 -9.38
N ARG A 82 1.33 15.98 -8.23
CA ARG A 82 2.05 16.40 -7.02
C ARG A 82 3.50 15.94 -7.16
N GLN A 83 4.40 16.88 -7.39
CA GLN A 83 5.83 16.63 -7.27
C GLN A 83 6.25 16.76 -5.82
N ILE A 84 7.10 15.86 -5.37
CA ILE A 84 7.78 15.93 -4.09
C ILE A 84 9.27 16.15 -4.37
N SER A 85 9.88 17.08 -3.66
CA SER A 85 11.27 17.48 -3.90
C SER A 85 12.29 16.52 -3.30
N ASN A 86 11.91 15.79 -2.25
CA ASN A 86 12.75 14.82 -1.56
C ASN A 86 11.93 13.80 -0.75
N VAL A 87 12.59 12.75 -0.29
CA VAL A 87 11.97 11.62 0.42
C VAL A 87 11.32 12.07 1.73
N HIS A 88 11.94 13.00 2.47
CA HIS A 88 11.40 13.51 3.74
C HIS A 88 10.07 14.25 3.53
N GLU A 89 10.00 15.10 2.51
CA GLU A 89 8.75 15.77 2.11
C GLU A 89 7.68 14.74 1.72
N GLY A 90 8.05 13.73 0.92
CA GLY A 90 7.17 12.64 0.53
C GLY A 90 6.58 11.87 1.72
N MET A 91 7.43 11.51 2.68
CA MET A 91 7.00 10.80 3.90
C MET A 91 6.03 11.64 4.73
N ASN A 92 6.33 12.92 4.97
CA ASN A 92 5.45 13.82 5.71
C ASN A 92 4.11 14.01 5.01
N ALA A 93 4.13 14.13 3.68
CA ALA A 93 2.94 14.23 2.86
C ALA A 93 2.07 12.97 2.96
N ILE A 94 2.68 11.78 2.94
CA ILE A 94 1.96 10.50 3.08
C ILE A 94 1.37 10.37 4.46
N LYS A 95 2.14 10.63 5.53
CA LYS A 95 1.64 10.62 6.91
C LYS A 95 0.39 11.49 7.06
N LYS A 96 0.44 12.73 6.54
CA LYS A 96 -0.71 13.66 6.56
C LYS A 96 -1.92 13.13 5.78
N VAL A 97 -1.71 12.45 4.66
CA VAL A 97 -2.82 11.92 3.85
C VAL A 97 -3.46 10.70 4.53
N LEU A 98 -2.63 9.80 5.07
CA LEU A 98 -3.07 8.59 5.76
C LEU A 98 -3.83 8.91 7.06
N SER A 99 -3.51 10.02 7.74
CA SER A 99 -4.24 10.43 8.96
C SER A 99 -5.60 11.07 8.71
N LEU A 100 -5.85 11.60 7.51
CA LEU A 100 -7.08 12.35 7.19
C LEU A 100 -8.14 11.51 6.46
N LYS A 101 -7.75 10.35 5.92
CA LYS A 101 -8.60 9.57 5.03
C LYS A 101 -8.42 8.08 5.29
N ARG A 102 -9.51 7.35 5.14
CA ARG A 102 -9.48 5.90 5.05
C ARG A 102 -8.86 5.49 3.71
N VAL A 103 -7.68 4.88 3.75
CA VAL A 103 -6.86 4.55 2.57
C VAL A 103 -6.53 3.06 2.53
N LEU A 104 -6.48 2.49 1.33
CA LEU A 104 -5.98 1.14 1.08
C LEU A 104 -4.61 1.19 0.39
N VAL A 105 -3.60 0.55 0.98
CA VAL A 105 -2.27 0.43 0.34
C VAL A 105 -1.92 -1.06 0.23
N VAL A 106 -1.55 -1.51 -0.96
CA VAL A 106 -1.00 -2.84 -1.18
C VAL A 106 0.46 -2.71 -1.59
N LEU A 107 1.34 -3.33 -0.82
CA LEU A 107 2.77 -3.45 -1.08
C LEU A 107 3.04 -4.87 -1.55
N ASP A 108 3.42 -5.04 -2.81
CA ASP A 108 3.67 -6.34 -3.41
C ASP A 108 5.17 -6.59 -3.57
N ASP A 109 5.55 -7.85 -3.34
CA ASP A 109 6.94 -8.31 -3.31
C ASP A 109 7.82 -7.51 -2.33
N VAL A 110 7.46 -7.53 -1.04
CA VAL A 110 8.26 -6.94 0.06
C VAL A 110 9.17 -8.01 0.63
N ASP A 111 10.47 -7.71 0.77
CA ASP A 111 11.45 -8.67 1.30
C ASP A 111 12.11 -8.24 2.62
N ASN A 112 11.89 -7.01 3.08
CA ASN A 112 12.35 -6.53 4.39
C ASN A 112 11.40 -5.49 5.00
N CYS A 113 11.49 -5.30 6.33
CA CYS A 113 10.65 -4.34 7.06
C CYS A 113 10.97 -2.88 6.72
N ILE A 114 12.24 -2.57 6.40
CA ILE A 114 12.69 -1.21 6.08
C ILE A 114 11.93 -0.65 4.87
N GLN A 115 11.60 -1.48 3.88
CA GLN A 115 10.77 -1.08 2.74
C GLN A 115 9.37 -0.60 3.16
N VAL A 116 8.77 -1.25 4.16
CA VAL A 116 7.47 -0.85 4.70
C VAL A 116 7.62 0.47 5.46
N GLU A 117 8.62 0.56 6.35
CA GLU A 117 8.88 1.75 7.16
C GLU A 117 9.13 2.99 6.31
N ASN A 118 9.88 2.85 5.21
CA ASN A 118 10.18 3.94 4.30
C ASN A 118 8.94 4.48 3.56
N LEU A 119 7.89 3.66 3.38
CA LEU A 119 6.69 4.03 2.63
C LEU A 119 5.55 4.52 3.51
N VAL A 120 5.32 3.85 4.65
CA VAL A 120 4.15 4.10 5.50
C VAL A 120 4.50 4.48 6.94
N GLY A 121 5.79 4.56 7.27
CA GLY A 121 6.28 4.88 8.62
C GLY A 121 6.18 3.71 9.60
N LYS A 122 6.58 3.96 10.84
CA LYS A 122 6.38 3.04 11.98
C LYS A 122 5.00 3.30 12.60
N ARG A 123 4.42 2.27 13.24
CA ARG A 123 3.35 2.49 14.21
C ARG A 123 3.98 3.11 15.46
N ASP A 124 3.39 4.21 15.92
CA ASP A 124 3.65 4.79 17.23
C ASP A 124 2.90 4.02 18.32
#